data_AF-A0A7J6QM80-F1
#
_entry.id   AF-A0A7J6QM80-F1
#
_cell.length_a   1.000
_cell.length_b   1.000
_cell.length_c   1.000
_cell.angle_alpha   90.00
_cell.angle_beta   90.00
_cell.angle_gamma   90.00
#
_symmetry.space_group_name_H-M   'P 1'
#
loop_
_entity.id
_entity.type
_entity.pdbx_description
1 polymer ?
#
loop_
_entity_poly.entity_id
_entity_poly.type
_entity_poly.pdbx_seq_one_letter_code
_entity_poly.pdbx_strand_id
1 'polypeptide(L)'
;VLGKMKNPPQVILLENVVHFERSASLCELLHTLHKIGGYHCRGFMLSPMQFGFPNSRSRFYLVAIRDEAAFSKLPSGTADDAETLSLTVYKSIPCAHCNEKSLRVESKEVVTPTPGQEGFELVMADIECDCEYVPREIGQFLDSPDSLSTTCDVPKTTLEKPSSFCFDVVSAKSLQSMCFTKAYRKFHNGT
;
A
#
# COMPACT_ATOMS: atom_id res chain seq x y z
N VAL A 1 12.34 -21.24 -1.75
CA VAL A 1 12.88 -21.41 -0.37
C VAL A 1 11.75 -21.67 0.62
N LEU A 2 10.71 -20.82 0.68
CA LEU A 2 9.61 -20.91 1.64
C LEU A 2 8.94 -22.30 1.71
N GLY A 3 8.54 -22.88 0.57
CA GLY A 3 7.92 -24.21 0.51
C GLY A 3 8.81 -25.40 0.91
N LYS A 4 10.10 -25.16 1.22
CA LYS A 4 11.04 -26.19 1.68
C LYS A 4 11.45 -26.00 3.14
N MET A 5 10.90 -25.00 3.84
CA MET A 5 11.26 -24.73 5.23
C MET A 5 10.61 -25.75 6.15
N LYS A 6 11.41 -26.38 7.04
CA LYS A 6 10.89 -27.28 8.08
C LYS A 6 9.97 -26.55 9.07
N ASN A 7 10.33 -25.32 9.41
CA ASN A 7 9.58 -24.43 10.30
C ASN A 7 9.28 -23.12 9.55
N PRO A 8 8.18 -23.04 8.78
CA PRO A 8 7.82 -21.81 8.10
C PRO A 8 7.43 -20.72 9.11
N PRO A 9 7.62 -19.42 8.78
CA PRO A 9 7.33 -18.32 9.70
C PRO A 9 5.85 -18.28 10.09
N GLN A 10 5.52 -17.72 11.25
CA GLN A 10 4.11 -17.54 11.67
C GLN A 10 3.45 -16.37 10.96
N VAL A 11 4.22 -15.32 10.65
CA VAL A 11 3.73 -14.09 10.02
C VAL A 11 4.67 -13.71 8.89
N ILE A 12 4.11 -13.34 7.75
CA ILE A 12 4.82 -12.75 6.62
C ILE A 12 4.18 -11.41 6.32
N LEU A 13 5.00 -10.36 6.30
CA LEU A 13 4.63 -9.03 5.82
C LEU A 13 5.49 -8.74 4.58
N LEU A 14 4.83 -8.45 3.47
CA LEU A 14 5.46 -8.07 2.22
C LEU A 14 4.97 -6.69 1.82
N GLU A 15 5.89 -5.80 1.45
CA GLU A 15 5.60 -4.51 0.81
C GLU A 15 6.07 -4.58 -0.64
N ASN A 16 5.30 -3.99 -1.55
CA ASN A 16 5.65 -3.86 -2.96
C ASN A 16 4.95 -2.66 -3.60
N VAL A 17 5.32 -2.37 -4.85
CA VAL A 17 4.69 -1.31 -5.65
C VAL A 17 3.26 -1.67 -6.03
N VAL A 18 2.47 -0.65 -6.36
CA VAL A 18 1.14 -0.81 -6.99
C VAL A 18 1.29 -1.61 -8.28
N HIS A 19 0.27 -2.39 -8.63
CA HIS A 19 0.22 -3.37 -9.73
C HIS A 19 0.92 -4.71 -9.42
N PHE A 20 1.69 -4.82 -8.34
CA PHE A 20 2.20 -6.11 -7.89
C PHE A 20 1.09 -7.09 -7.55
N GLU A 21 -0.09 -6.61 -7.14
CA GLU A 21 -1.27 -7.41 -6.83
C GLU A 21 -1.80 -8.22 -8.04
N ARG A 22 -1.39 -7.84 -9.25
CA ARG A 22 -1.76 -8.50 -10.52
C ARG A 22 -0.60 -9.29 -11.15
N SER A 23 0.50 -9.45 -10.41
CA SER A 23 1.71 -10.08 -10.93
C SER A 23 1.67 -11.59 -10.82
N ALA A 24 2.36 -12.28 -11.75
CA ALA A 24 2.60 -13.72 -11.67
C ALA A 24 3.34 -14.10 -10.37
N SER A 25 4.25 -13.24 -9.89
CA SER A 25 5.01 -13.47 -8.66
C SER A 25 4.13 -13.51 -7.41
N LEU A 26 3.11 -12.65 -7.31
CA LEU A 26 2.17 -12.73 -6.18
C LEU A 26 1.36 -14.04 -6.25
N CYS A 27 0.88 -14.41 -7.43
CA CYS A 27 0.14 -15.66 -7.61
C CYS A 27 0.98 -16.88 -7.20
N GLU A 28 2.26 -16.95 -7.60
CA GLU A 28 3.18 -18.01 -7.17
C GLU A 28 3.42 -18.02 -5.65
N LEU A 29 3.52 -16.84 -5.03
CA LEU A 29 3.64 -16.71 -3.58
C LEU A 29 2.39 -17.26 -2.87
N LEU A 30 1.19 -16.86 -3.30
CA LEU A 30 -0.07 -17.32 -2.71
C LEU A 30 -0.24 -18.83 -2.88
N HIS A 31 0.07 -19.38 -4.06
CA HIS A 31 0.10 -20.84 -4.27
C HIS A 31 1.07 -21.54 -3.31
N THR A 32 2.23 -20.96 -3.06
CA THR A 32 3.21 -21.52 -2.13
C THR A 32 2.69 -21.49 -0.69
N LEU A 33 2.06 -20.37 -0.27
CA LEU A 33 1.48 -20.23 1.07
C LEU A 33 0.30 -21.18 1.28
N HIS A 34 -0.57 -21.32 0.29
CA HIS A 34 -1.68 -22.26 0.29
C HIS A 34 -1.19 -23.71 0.39
N LYS A 35 -0.16 -24.09 -0.38
CA LYS A 35 0.47 -25.43 -0.31
C LYS A 35 1.11 -25.74 1.04
N ILE A 36 1.69 -24.74 1.71
CA ILE A 36 2.23 -24.92 3.08
C ILE A 36 1.09 -25.14 4.09
N GLY A 37 -0.06 -24.50 3.85
CA GLY A 37 -1.25 -24.64 4.68
C GLY A 37 -1.22 -23.76 5.93
N GLY A 38 -2.43 -23.43 6.41
CA GLY A 38 -2.66 -22.65 7.63
C GLY A 38 -2.43 -21.15 7.50
N TYR A 39 -1.95 -20.64 6.36
CA TYR A 39 -1.84 -19.20 6.13
C TYR A 39 -3.16 -18.59 5.67
N HIS A 40 -3.64 -17.59 6.41
CA HIS A 40 -4.67 -16.67 5.93
C HIS A 40 -3.99 -15.45 5.34
N CYS A 41 -4.42 -15.01 4.16
CA CYS A 41 -3.79 -13.91 3.43
C CYS A 41 -4.75 -12.74 3.26
N ARG A 42 -4.26 -11.52 3.46
CA ARG A 42 -4.98 -10.27 3.17
C ARG A 42 -4.03 -9.29 2.50
N GLY A 43 -4.49 -8.69 1.41
CA GLY A 43 -3.79 -7.61 0.74
C GLY A 43 -4.26 -6.25 1.23
N PHE A 44 -3.41 -5.24 1.12
CA PHE A 44 -3.76 -3.86 1.40
C PHE A 44 -3.12 -2.93 0.38
N MET A 45 -3.87 -1.96 -0.11
CA MET A 45 -3.39 -0.92 -1.01
C MET A 45 -3.44 0.41 -0.25
N LEU A 46 -2.31 0.80 0.37
CA LEU A 46 -2.30 1.90 1.33
C LEU A 46 -1.37 3.03 0.89
N SER A 47 -1.73 4.25 1.26
CA SER A 47 -0.95 5.47 1.09
C SER A 47 -0.87 6.24 2.41
N PRO A 48 0.28 6.86 2.76
CA PRO A 48 0.39 7.70 3.95
C PRO A 48 -0.68 8.79 4.06
N MET A 49 -1.20 9.27 2.93
CA MET A 49 -2.27 10.26 2.87
C MET A 49 -3.53 9.83 3.63
N GLN A 50 -3.84 8.53 3.66
CA GLN A 50 -5.00 7.98 4.35
C GLN A 50 -4.88 8.07 5.88
N PHE A 51 -3.68 8.34 6.36
CA PHE A 51 -3.35 8.46 7.79
C PHE A 51 -2.94 9.90 8.15
N GLY A 52 -3.32 10.89 7.31
CA GLY A 52 -3.04 12.30 7.54
C GLY A 52 -1.58 12.70 7.36
N PHE A 53 -0.77 11.90 6.64
CA PHE A 53 0.59 12.29 6.24
C PHE A 53 0.59 12.83 4.81
N PRO A 54 1.12 14.04 4.56
CA PRO A 54 0.99 14.74 3.28
C PRO A 54 1.98 14.25 2.22
N ASN A 55 2.09 12.94 1.98
CA ASN A 55 2.93 12.35 0.94
C ASN A 55 2.21 11.22 0.21
N SER A 56 2.06 11.35 -1.11
CA SER A 56 1.46 10.33 -1.96
C SER A 56 2.42 9.17 -2.20
N ARG A 57 2.35 8.12 -1.39
CA ARG A 57 3.18 6.91 -1.55
C ARG A 57 2.34 5.64 -1.44
N SER A 58 1.56 5.38 -2.48
CA SER A 58 0.76 4.16 -2.56
C SER A 58 1.66 2.92 -2.66
N ARG A 59 1.34 1.89 -1.88
CA ARG A 59 2.03 0.60 -1.86
C ARG A 59 1.05 -0.54 -1.66
N PHE A 60 1.38 -1.65 -2.29
CA PHE A 60 0.75 -2.93 -2.02
C PHE A 60 1.43 -3.57 -0.81
N TYR A 61 0.63 -4.08 0.11
CA TYR A 61 1.08 -4.89 1.22
C TYR A 61 0.36 -6.22 1.21
N LEU A 62 1.06 -7.31 1.51
CA LEU A 62 0.47 -8.61 1.80
C LEU A 62 0.80 -8.98 3.24
N VAL A 63 -0.23 -9.33 4.01
CA VAL A 63 -0.09 -9.92 5.33
C VAL A 63 -0.57 -11.36 5.26
N ALA A 64 0.31 -12.31 5.58
CA ALA A 64 -0.03 -13.72 5.71
C ALA A 64 0.25 -14.21 7.13
N ILE A 65 -0.76 -14.75 7.81
CA ILE A 65 -0.69 -15.18 9.21
C ILE A 65 -1.11 -16.64 9.32
N ARG A 66 -0.31 -17.45 10.04
CA ARG A 66 -0.61 -18.85 10.36
C ARG A 66 -1.41 -18.99 11.65
N ASP A 67 -2.67 -18.58 11.62
CA ASP A 67 -3.59 -18.62 12.76
C ASP A 67 -5.04 -18.58 12.25
N GLU A 68 -5.90 -19.49 12.71
CA GLU A 68 -7.32 -19.54 12.34
C GLU A 68 -8.08 -18.28 12.78
N ALA A 69 -7.62 -17.59 13.84
CA ALA A 69 -8.19 -16.33 14.30
C ALA A 69 -7.68 -15.10 13.52
N ALA A 70 -6.78 -15.31 12.55
CA ALA A 70 -6.22 -14.24 11.74
C ALA A 70 -7.34 -13.46 11.03
N PHE A 71 -7.27 -12.13 11.11
CA PHE A 71 -8.21 -11.23 10.47
C PHE A 71 -9.67 -11.40 10.88
N SER A 72 -9.95 -12.02 12.04
CA SER A 72 -11.30 -12.07 12.64
C SER A 72 -11.98 -10.70 12.77
N LYS A 73 -11.18 -9.62 12.83
CA LYS A 73 -11.63 -8.23 12.90
C LYS A 73 -11.90 -7.58 11.54
N LEU A 74 -11.50 -8.21 10.44
CA LEU A 74 -11.79 -7.73 9.09
C LEU A 74 -13.08 -8.39 8.60
N PRO A 75 -13.93 -7.66 7.85
CA PRO A 75 -15.03 -8.28 7.14
C PRO A 75 -14.51 -9.43 6.29
N SER A 76 -15.15 -10.61 6.41
CA SER A 76 -14.73 -11.79 5.68
C SER A 76 -14.61 -11.48 4.18
N GLY A 77 -13.43 -11.76 3.62
CA GLY A 77 -13.28 -11.89 2.18
C GLY A 77 -14.16 -13.04 1.66
N THR A 78 -14.23 -13.19 0.33
CA THR A 78 -14.83 -14.38 -0.29
C THR A 78 -14.32 -15.65 0.39
N ALA A 79 -15.23 -16.60 0.62
CA ALA A 79 -14.83 -17.92 1.09
C ALA A 79 -13.81 -18.51 0.10
N ASP A 80 -12.75 -19.12 0.63
CA ASP A 80 -11.81 -19.87 -0.18
C ASP A 80 -12.54 -21.12 -0.69
N ASP A 81 -13.18 -21.01 -1.86
CA ASP A 81 -13.65 -22.18 -2.59
C ASP A 81 -12.40 -22.99 -2.99
N ALA A 82 -12.40 -24.30 -2.71
CA ALA A 82 -11.21 -25.15 -2.76
C ALA A 82 -10.50 -25.23 -4.14
N GLU A 83 -11.11 -24.68 -5.19
CA GLU A 83 -10.62 -24.70 -6.58
C GLU A 83 -10.06 -23.36 -7.07
N THR A 84 -10.37 -22.22 -6.43
CA THR A 84 -9.94 -20.89 -6.88
C THR A 84 -9.27 -20.14 -5.73
N LEU A 85 -7.99 -19.77 -5.88
CA LEU A 85 -7.34 -18.93 -4.87
C LEU A 85 -7.85 -17.50 -4.99
N SER A 86 -8.44 -16.98 -3.93
CA SER A 86 -8.86 -15.58 -3.86
C SER A 86 -7.94 -14.75 -2.95
N LEU A 87 -7.67 -13.50 -3.32
CA LEU A 87 -7.06 -12.53 -2.42
C LEU A 87 -7.93 -11.28 -2.34
N THR A 88 -8.43 -10.98 -1.14
CA THR A 88 -9.06 -9.68 -0.86
C THR A 88 -7.99 -8.63 -0.54
N VAL A 89 -8.00 -7.53 -1.29
CA VAL A 89 -7.12 -6.37 -1.13
C VAL A 89 -7.94 -5.18 -0.65
N TYR A 90 -7.67 -4.72 0.57
CA TYR A 90 -8.37 -3.58 1.16
C TYR A 90 -7.68 -2.27 0.81
N LYS A 91 -8.44 -1.28 0.37
CA LYS A 91 -7.92 0.08 0.10
C LYS A 91 -7.70 0.88 1.38
N SER A 92 -8.17 0.40 2.53
CA SER A 92 -8.09 1.06 3.83
C SER A 92 -7.89 0.02 4.93
N ILE A 93 -7.53 0.48 6.13
CA ILE A 93 -7.44 -0.39 7.32
C ILE A 93 -8.45 0.04 8.38
N PRO A 94 -8.93 -0.89 9.22
CA PRO A 94 -9.70 -0.54 10.38
C PRO A 94 -8.98 0.49 11.24
N CYS A 95 -9.68 1.56 11.55
CA CYS A 95 -9.16 2.57 12.47
C CYS A 95 -9.08 2.00 13.89
N ALA A 96 -8.00 2.36 14.60
CA ALA A 96 -7.76 1.92 15.98
C ALA A 96 -8.81 2.47 16.97
N HIS A 97 -9.47 3.58 16.63
CA HIS A 97 -10.49 4.24 17.45
C HIS A 97 -11.89 3.58 17.33
N CYS A 98 -12.28 3.10 16.15
CA CYS A 98 -13.64 2.60 15.87
C CYS A 98 -13.89 1.15 16.33
N ASN A 99 -12.85 0.45 16.80
CA ASN A 99 -12.81 -0.98 17.16
C ASN A 99 -14.08 -1.78 16.77
N GLU A 100 -14.07 -2.29 15.53
CA GLU A 100 -15.02 -3.24 14.92
C GLU A 100 -16.47 -2.80 14.72
N LYS A 101 -17.01 -1.81 15.45
CA LYS A 101 -18.48 -1.55 15.42
C LYS A 101 -18.99 -0.79 14.21
N SER A 102 -18.13 -0.03 13.52
CA SER A 102 -18.53 0.80 12.37
C SER A 102 -17.98 0.31 11.03
N LEU A 103 -17.22 -0.79 10.99
CA LEU A 103 -16.57 -1.25 9.76
C LEU A 103 -17.60 -1.88 8.83
N ARG A 104 -17.74 -1.31 7.64
CA ARG A 104 -18.60 -1.82 6.57
C ARG A 104 -17.79 -1.99 5.30
N VAL A 105 -18.13 -3.00 4.50
CA VAL A 105 -17.60 -3.13 3.14
C VAL A 105 -18.53 -2.37 2.22
N GLU A 106 -18.05 -1.25 1.68
CA GLU A 106 -18.86 -0.36 0.85
C GLU A 106 -18.82 -0.79 -0.63
N SER A 107 -17.66 -1.24 -1.08
CA SER A 107 -17.46 -1.67 -2.47
C SER A 107 -16.69 -2.97 -2.52
N LYS A 108 -17.10 -3.83 -3.46
CA LYS A 108 -16.42 -5.08 -3.79
C LYS A 108 -16.34 -5.19 -5.31
N GLU A 109 -15.12 -5.13 -5.83
CA GLU A 109 -14.84 -5.26 -7.25
C GLU A 109 -14.00 -6.52 -7.47
N VAL A 110 -14.49 -7.41 -8.32
CA VAL A 110 -13.73 -8.59 -8.73
C VAL A 110 -12.93 -8.21 -9.96
N VAL A 111 -11.60 -8.28 -9.84
CA VAL A 111 -10.66 -7.95 -10.89
C VAL A 111 -10.14 -9.26 -11.50
N THR A 112 -10.25 -9.37 -12.82
CA THR A 112 -9.67 -10.50 -13.55
C THR A 112 -8.14 -10.39 -13.56
N PRO A 113 -7.41 -11.48 -13.26
CA PRO A 113 -5.96 -11.49 -13.34
C PRO A 113 -5.44 -11.26 -14.76
N THR A 114 -4.14 -11.02 -14.85
CA THR A 114 -3.42 -10.96 -16.13
C THR A 114 -3.57 -12.31 -16.89
N PRO A 115 -3.70 -12.32 -18.23
CA PRO A 115 -3.74 -13.55 -19.01
C PRO A 115 -2.59 -14.51 -18.65
N GLY A 116 -2.91 -15.78 -18.37
CA GLY A 116 -1.95 -16.79 -17.89
C GLY A 116 -1.95 -17.04 -16.38
N GLN A 117 -2.83 -16.38 -15.61
CA GLN A 117 -3.07 -16.64 -14.19
C GLN A 117 -4.48 -17.23 -13.96
N GLU A 118 -4.79 -18.34 -14.62
CA GLU A 118 -6.08 -19.04 -14.44
C GLU A 118 -6.23 -19.55 -12.99
N GLY A 119 -7.43 -19.43 -12.41
CA GLY A 119 -7.73 -19.90 -11.05
C GLY A 119 -7.32 -18.96 -9.91
N PHE A 120 -6.99 -17.70 -10.21
CA PHE A 120 -6.77 -16.65 -9.20
C PHE A 120 -7.87 -15.58 -9.28
N GLU A 121 -8.43 -15.17 -8.15
CA GLU A 121 -9.40 -14.08 -8.07
C GLU A 121 -8.86 -12.95 -7.18
N LEU A 122 -8.81 -11.74 -7.72
CA LEU A 122 -8.46 -10.56 -6.93
C LEU A 122 -9.73 -9.79 -6.60
N VAL A 123 -10.00 -9.63 -5.31
CA VAL A 123 -11.16 -8.88 -4.82
C VAL A 123 -10.66 -7.56 -4.23
N MET A 124 -10.99 -6.44 -4.85
CA MET A 124 -10.74 -5.13 -4.26
C MET A 124 -11.91 -4.79 -3.33
N ALA A 125 -11.60 -4.47 -2.08
CA ALA A 125 -12.58 -4.06 -1.09
C ALA A 125 -12.19 -2.72 -0.46
N ASP A 126 -13.19 -1.96 -0.01
CA ASP A 126 -12.97 -0.79 0.84
C ASP A 126 -13.66 -0.96 2.19
N ILE A 127 -13.03 -0.44 3.23
CA ILE A 127 -13.55 -0.41 4.59
C ILE A 127 -13.80 1.05 4.97
N GLU A 128 -15.06 1.36 5.21
CA GLU A 128 -15.43 2.69 5.70
C GLU A 128 -15.46 2.69 7.23
N CYS A 129 -14.98 3.78 7.85
CA CYS A 129 -15.36 4.19 9.19
C CYS A 129 -15.61 5.70 9.19
N ASP A 130 -16.53 6.17 10.03
CA ASP A 130 -16.83 7.59 10.29
C ASP A 130 -15.65 8.38 10.89
N CYS A 131 -14.50 7.74 11.12
CA CYS A 131 -13.28 8.43 11.53
C CYS A 131 -12.53 8.96 10.31
N GLU A 132 -12.24 10.26 10.31
CA GLU A 132 -11.38 10.85 9.30
C GLU A 132 -10.03 11.20 9.92
N TYR A 133 -8.95 10.75 9.29
CA TYR A 133 -7.62 11.26 9.63
C TYR A 133 -7.48 12.65 9.04
N VAL A 134 -7.42 13.66 9.91
CA VAL A 134 -7.25 15.05 9.49
C VAL A 134 -5.91 15.20 8.77
N PRO A 135 -5.89 15.66 7.49
CA PRO A 135 -4.65 15.93 6.78
C PRO A 135 -3.81 16.98 7.52
N ARG A 136 -2.51 16.73 7.65
CA ARG A 136 -1.56 17.67 8.23
C ARG A 136 -0.82 18.44 7.14
N GLU A 137 -0.52 19.70 7.43
CA GLU A 137 0.30 20.54 6.57
C GLU A 137 1.74 20.01 6.50
N ILE A 138 2.37 20.09 5.32
CA ILE A 138 3.77 19.70 5.10
C ILE A 138 4.71 20.40 6.09
N GLY A 139 4.41 21.66 6.42
CA GLY A 139 5.17 22.48 7.37
C GLY A 139 5.37 21.84 8.74
N GLN A 140 4.46 20.95 9.17
CA GLN A 140 4.57 20.22 10.43
C GLN A 140 5.66 19.13 10.41
N PHE A 141 6.17 18.77 9.23
CA PHE A 141 7.20 17.76 9.03
C PHE A 141 8.53 18.35 8.57
N LEU A 142 8.62 19.68 8.43
CA LEU A 142 9.85 20.35 8.07
C LEU A 142 10.72 20.54 9.32
N ASP A 143 12.04 20.41 9.14
CA ASP A 143 13.00 20.80 10.17
C ASP A 143 12.89 22.31 10.46
N SER A 144 13.38 22.74 11.63
CA SER A 144 13.42 24.17 11.98
C SER A 144 14.10 24.97 10.86
N PRO A 145 13.61 26.19 10.54
CA PRO A 145 14.25 27.06 9.56
C PRO A 145 15.75 27.28 9.82
N ASP A 146 16.17 27.29 11.09
CA ASP A 146 17.57 27.45 11.49
C ASP A 146 18.46 26.25 11.10
N SER A 147 17.86 25.10 10.82
CA SER A 147 18.53 23.89 10.34
C SER A 147 18.66 23.84 8.81
N LEU A 148 18.05 24.79 8.08
CA LEU A 148 18.04 24.79 6.62
C LEU A 148 19.39 25.22 6.06
N SER A 149 20.09 24.27 5.43
CA SER A 149 21.27 24.54 4.63
C SER A 149 20.88 24.95 3.21
N THR A 150 21.59 25.92 2.64
CA THR A 150 21.47 26.31 1.21
C THR A 150 21.75 25.16 0.24
N THR A 151 22.30 24.04 0.73
CA THR A 151 22.45 22.78 -0.02
C THR A 151 21.11 22.14 -0.43
N CYS A 152 19.99 22.59 0.15
CA CYS A 152 18.65 22.14 -0.21
C CYS A 152 18.02 22.90 -1.39
N ASP A 153 18.59 24.04 -1.77
CA ASP A 153 18.05 24.85 -2.86
C ASP A 153 18.21 24.17 -4.21
N VAL A 154 17.20 24.32 -5.07
CA VAL A 154 17.30 23.90 -6.47
C VAL A 154 18.24 24.86 -7.20
N PRO A 155 19.34 24.38 -7.83
CA PRO A 155 20.26 25.27 -8.53
C PRO A 155 19.57 26.07 -9.63
N LYS A 156 19.94 27.34 -9.80
CA LYS A 156 19.39 28.21 -10.85
C LYS A 156 19.53 27.60 -12.25
N THR A 157 20.67 26.95 -12.51
CA THR A 157 20.95 26.22 -13.76
C THR A 157 19.98 25.07 -14.04
N THR A 158 19.32 24.53 -13.01
CA THR A 158 18.25 23.53 -13.16
C THR A 158 16.91 24.19 -13.49
N LEU A 159 16.59 25.31 -12.83
CA LEU A 159 15.34 26.05 -13.04
C LEU A 159 15.25 26.69 -14.44
N GLU A 160 16.39 27.05 -15.03
CA GLU A 160 16.48 27.64 -16.37
C GLU A 160 16.33 26.61 -17.51
N LYS A 161 16.34 25.30 -17.22
CA LYS A 161 16.15 24.25 -18.25
C LYS A 161 14.69 24.19 -18.68
N PRO A 162 14.39 23.85 -19.95
CA PRO A 162 13.01 23.62 -20.39
C PRO A 162 12.26 22.61 -19.51
N SER A 163 12.92 21.56 -19.02
CA SER A 163 12.32 20.55 -18.14
C SER A 163 11.84 21.07 -16.78
N SER A 164 12.08 22.33 -16.43
CA SER A 164 11.62 22.89 -15.15
C SER A 164 10.10 23.02 -15.05
N PHE A 165 9.35 22.96 -16.16
CA PHE A 165 7.89 22.88 -16.11
C PHE A 165 7.37 21.61 -15.40
N CYS A 166 8.21 20.59 -15.23
CA CYS A 166 7.84 19.32 -14.58
C CYS A 166 7.86 19.39 -13.04
N PHE A 167 8.29 20.51 -12.44
CA PHE A 167 8.30 20.63 -10.99
C PHE A 167 6.88 20.71 -10.43
N ASP A 168 6.56 19.76 -9.54
CA ASP A 168 5.46 19.89 -8.60
C ASP A 168 5.91 20.74 -7.41
N VAL A 169 5.47 22.00 -7.35
CA VAL A 169 5.88 22.96 -6.32
C VAL A 169 4.81 23.02 -5.23
N VAL A 170 5.21 22.69 -4.01
CA VAL A 170 4.36 22.70 -2.82
C VAL A 170 4.88 23.71 -1.80
N SER A 171 4.00 24.16 -0.91
CA SER A 171 4.32 25.08 0.18
C SER A 171 4.24 24.38 1.54
N ALA A 172 4.72 25.03 2.60
CA ALA A 172 4.54 24.55 3.97
C ALA A 172 3.05 24.34 4.33
N LYS A 173 2.13 25.08 3.72
CA LYS A 173 0.67 24.94 3.93
C LYS A 173 0.02 23.87 3.06
N SER A 174 0.75 23.27 2.12
CA SER A 174 0.22 22.21 1.27
C SER A 174 -0.09 20.97 2.11
N LEU A 175 -1.16 20.26 1.75
CA LEU A 175 -1.63 19.03 2.42
C LEU A 175 -1.21 17.75 1.67
N GLN A 176 -0.43 17.89 0.60
CA GLN A 176 -0.01 16.80 -0.25
C GLN A 176 1.32 17.14 -0.95
N SER A 177 2.16 16.14 -1.11
CA SER A 177 3.31 16.13 -2.02
C SER A 177 3.35 14.83 -2.81
N MET A 178 4.05 14.83 -3.94
CA MET A 178 4.33 13.62 -4.70
C MET A 178 5.27 12.64 -3.98
N CYS A 179 5.27 11.39 -4.42
CA CYS A 179 6.15 10.33 -3.93
C CYS A 179 7.63 10.69 -4.12
N PHE A 180 8.44 10.56 -3.07
CA PHE A 180 9.88 10.63 -3.20
C PHE A 180 10.45 9.29 -3.70
N THR A 181 11.05 9.32 -4.89
CA THR A 181 11.75 8.16 -5.46
C THR A 181 13.21 8.14 -5.03
N LYS A 182 13.89 7.01 -5.26
CA LYS A 182 15.35 6.88 -5.02
C LYS A 182 16.17 7.94 -5.76
N ALA A 183 15.65 8.47 -6.86
CA ALA A 183 16.32 9.47 -7.68
C ALA A 183 15.93 10.91 -7.34
N TYR A 184 15.22 11.14 -6.23
CA TYR A 184 14.91 12.49 -5.76
C TYR A 184 16.19 13.35 -5.69
N ARG A 185 16.11 14.59 -6.17
CA ARG A 185 17.22 15.54 -6.46
C ARG A 185 18.12 15.23 -7.66
N LYS A 186 18.19 13.98 -8.16
CA LYS A 186 19.04 13.61 -9.31
C LYS A 186 18.32 13.77 -10.64
N PHE A 187 17.04 13.37 -10.69
CA PHE A 187 16.17 13.56 -11.86
C PHE A 187 14.95 14.39 -11.45
N HIS A 188 14.50 15.26 -12.36
CA HIS A 188 13.41 16.21 -12.09
C HIS A 188 12.05 15.71 -12.60
N ASN A 189 12.04 14.82 -13.58
CA ASN A 189 10.81 14.17 -14.01
C ASN A 189 10.46 13.07 -13.01
N GLY A 190 9.23 13.09 -12.49
CA GLY A 190 8.63 11.94 -11.85
C GLY A 190 8.58 10.76 -12.83
N THR A 191 8.92 9.57 -12.35
CA THR A 191 8.70 8.29 -13.03
C THR A 191 7.47 7.62 -12.46
#